data_AF-A0AAC9RJI7-F1
#
_entry.id   AF-A0AAC9RJI7-F1
#
_cell.length_a   1.000
_cell.length_b   1.000
_cell.length_c   1.000
_cell.angle_alpha   90.00
_cell.angle_beta   90.00
_cell.angle_gamma   90.00
#
_symmetry.space_group_name_H-M   'P 1'
#
loop_
_entity.id
_entity.type
_entity.pdbx_description
1 polymer ?
#
loop_
_entity_poly.entity_id
_entity_poly.type
_entity_poly.pdbx_seq_one_letter_code
_entity_poly.pdbx_strand_id
1 'polypeptide(L)'
;MINIKMPVLKKDHEWNEHLKKLREESYELRTAVQMLDYSEKCKDKNTLKDEGAAAACVLSEVLDVMQVCIGIIEKLLEKYPTMLKNAVMIHIEKLYQRGWKFRKWIQIEEE
;
A
#
# COMPACT_ATOMS: atom_id res chain seq x y z
N MET A 1 2.70 25.33 -1.17
CA MET A 1 3.48 24.08 -1.33
C MET A 1 3.32 23.23 -0.07
N ILE A 2 2.50 22.19 -0.15
CA ILE A 2 2.39 21.21 0.92
C ILE A 2 3.11 19.95 0.44
N ASN A 3 4.14 19.54 1.18
CA ASN A 3 4.86 18.30 0.97
C ASN A 3 4.06 17.18 1.66
N ILE A 4 3.31 16.37 0.90
CA ILE A 4 2.55 15.26 1.47
C ILE A 4 3.52 14.13 1.81
N LYS A 5 3.83 14.02 3.09
CA LYS A 5 4.51 12.88 3.67
C LYS A 5 3.46 11.91 4.18
N MET A 6 3.61 10.62 3.87
CA MET A 6 2.80 9.58 4.51
C MET A 6 3.04 9.63 6.02
N PRO A 7 2.00 9.89 6.83
CA PRO A 7 2.19 10.04 8.26
C PRO A 7 2.40 8.68 8.90
N VAL A 8 3.38 8.62 9.80
CA VAL A 8 3.38 7.58 10.83
C VAL A 8 2.29 7.94 11.83
N LEU A 9 1.23 7.12 11.87
CA LEU A 9 0.13 7.31 12.81
C LEU A 9 0.33 6.39 14.01
N LYS A 10 0.27 6.97 15.22
CA LYS A 10 0.37 6.20 16.45
C LYS A 10 -0.87 5.34 16.63
N LYS A 11 -0.69 4.02 16.56
CA LYS A 11 -1.74 3.03 16.84
C LYS A 11 -1.11 1.91 17.67
N ASP A 12 -1.39 1.89 18.97
CA ASP A 12 -0.79 0.97 19.93
C ASP A 12 -1.47 -0.41 19.90
N HIS A 13 -1.37 -1.07 18.76
CA HIS A 13 -1.97 -2.38 18.53
C HIS A 13 -0.99 -3.49 18.94
N GLU A 14 -1.50 -4.53 19.59
CA GLU A 14 -0.77 -5.79 19.75
C GLU A 14 -0.48 -6.43 18.39
N TRP A 15 0.55 -7.29 18.31
CA TRP A 15 0.96 -7.93 17.05
C TRP A 15 -0.19 -8.67 16.35
N ASN A 16 -1.03 -9.35 17.12
CA ASN A 16 -2.19 -10.07 16.57
C ASN A 16 -3.19 -9.12 15.89
N GLU A 17 -3.36 -7.91 16.41
CA GLU A 17 -4.27 -6.93 15.82
C GLU A 17 -3.66 -6.32 14.55
N HIS A 18 -2.34 -6.09 14.51
CA HIS A 18 -1.66 -5.71 13.26
C HIS A 18 -1.82 -6.78 12.17
N LEU A 19 -1.68 -8.07 12.53
CA LEU A 19 -1.85 -9.18 11.58
C LEU A 19 -3.30 -9.31 11.11
N LYS A 20 -4.26 -9.15 12.02
CA LYS A 20 -5.69 -9.13 11.68
C LYS A 20 -6.00 -8.01 10.70
N LYS A 21 -5.52 -6.79 10.97
CA LYS A 21 -5.70 -5.65 10.08
C LYS A 21 -5.03 -5.85 8.74
N LEU A 22 -3.77 -6.34 8.72
CA LEU A 22 -3.10 -6.64 7.45
C LEU A 22 -3.91 -7.61 6.58
N ARG A 23 -4.55 -8.61 7.20
CA ARG A 23 -5.44 -9.55 6.49
C ARG A 23 -6.72 -8.89 5.97
N GLU A 24 -7.33 -8.02 6.77
CA GLU A 24 -8.53 -7.24 6.41
C GLU A 24 -8.25 -6.34 5.20
N GLU A 25 -7.29 -5.43 5.32
CA GLU A 25 -6.95 -4.48 4.25
C GLU A 25 -6.46 -5.21 2.98
N SER A 26 -5.74 -6.34 3.12
CA SER A 26 -5.33 -7.16 1.97
C SER A 26 -6.51 -7.81 1.25
N TYR A 27 -7.55 -8.19 1.98
CA TYR A 27 -8.76 -8.75 1.41
C TYR A 27 -9.58 -7.68 0.68
N GLU A 28 -9.68 -6.49 1.25
CA GLU A 28 -10.36 -5.33 0.65
C GLU A 28 -9.64 -4.89 -0.62
N LEU A 29 -8.31 -4.74 -0.59
CA LEU A 29 -7.50 -4.45 -1.77
C LEU A 29 -7.71 -5.49 -2.88
N ARG A 30 -7.68 -6.79 -2.54
CA ARG A 30 -7.92 -7.84 -3.53
C ARG A 30 -9.30 -7.71 -4.16
N THR A 31 -10.32 -7.42 -3.36
CA THR A 31 -11.70 -7.27 -3.81
C THR A 31 -11.84 -6.05 -4.74
N ALA A 32 -11.26 -4.91 -4.36
CA ALA A 32 -11.26 -3.69 -5.17
C ALA A 32 -10.59 -3.92 -6.54
N VAL A 33 -9.43 -4.60 -6.56
CA VAL A 33 -8.71 -4.93 -7.81
C VAL A 33 -9.54 -5.86 -8.70
N GLN A 34 -10.21 -6.87 -8.13
CA GLN A 34 -11.09 -7.76 -8.89
C GLN A 34 -12.29 -7.03 -9.48
N MET A 35 -12.87 -6.09 -8.74
CA MET A 35 -13.97 -5.27 -9.22
C MET A 35 -13.52 -4.34 -10.37
N LEU A 36 -12.35 -3.72 -10.25
CA LEU A 36 -11.78 -2.90 -11.31
C LEU A 36 -11.50 -3.73 -12.58
N ASP A 37 -10.79 -4.86 -12.45
CA ASP A 37 -10.49 -5.77 -13.57
C ASP A 37 -11.77 -6.29 -14.26
N TYR A 38 -12.82 -6.60 -13.48
CA TYR A 38 -14.11 -6.98 -14.03
C TYR A 38 -14.77 -5.82 -14.81
N SER A 39 -14.76 -4.59 -14.26
CA SER A 39 -15.31 -3.41 -14.95
C SER A 39 -14.59 -3.12 -16.26
N GLU A 40 -13.26 -3.23 -16.32
CA GLU A 40 -12.48 -3.01 -17.55
C GLU A 40 -12.80 -4.04 -18.65
N LYS A 41 -13.14 -5.28 -18.26
CA LYS A 41 -13.46 -6.37 -19.19
C LYS A 41 -14.90 -6.32 -19.69
N CYS A 42 -15.85 -5.92 -18.85
CA CYS A 42 -17.27 -5.87 -19.17
C CYS A 42 -17.64 -4.51 -19.76
N LYS A 43 -17.43 -4.32 -21.08
CA LYS A 43 -17.74 -3.09 -21.83
C LYS A 43 -19.24 -2.72 -21.95
N ASP A 44 -20.11 -3.34 -21.15
CA ASP A 44 -21.54 -3.04 -21.16
C ASP A 44 -21.82 -1.77 -20.34
N LYS A 45 -21.96 -0.66 -21.07
CA LYS A 45 -22.14 0.71 -20.52
C LYS A 45 -23.40 0.90 -19.67
N ASN A 46 -24.31 -0.06 -19.66
CA ASN A 46 -25.55 0.01 -18.87
C ASN A 46 -25.39 -0.49 -17.43
N THR A 47 -24.26 -1.14 -17.10
CA THR A 47 -24.02 -1.74 -15.76
C THR A 47 -22.75 -1.21 -15.08
N LEU A 48 -21.93 -0.40 -15.77
CA LEU A 48 -20.63 0.03 -15.28
C LEU A 48 -20.77 1.10 -14.20
N LYS A 49 -20.41 0.74 -12.97
CA LYS A 49 -19.97 1.69 -11.93
C LYS A 49 -18.78 2.45 -12.49
N ASP A 50 -18.81 3.78 -12.34
CA ASP A 50 -17.75 4.74 -12.66
C ASP A 50 -16.33 4.15 -12.47
N GLU A 51 -15.59 3.96 -13.58
CA GLU A 51 -14.22 3.43 -13.59
C GLU A 51 -13.28 4.27 -12.72
N GLY A 52 -13.50 5.60 -12.66
CA GLY A 52 -12.75 6.50 -11.79
C GLY A 52 -12.98 6.21 -10.32
N ALA A 53 -14.23 5.90 -9.93
CA ALA A 53 -14.56 5.50 -8.57
C ALA A 53 -13.94 4.13 -8.21
N ALA A 54 -13.89 3.18 -9.15
CA ALA A 54 -13.24 1.90 -8.95
C ALA A 54 -11.71 2.05 -8.77
N ALA A 55 -11.06 2.85 -9.60
CA ALA A 55 -9.64 3.16 -9.45
C ALA A 55 -9.33 3.89 -8.13
N ALA A 56 -10.16 4.85 -7.73
CA ALA A 56 -10.03 5.55 -6.46
C ALA A 56 -10.18 4.59 -5.26
N CYS A 57 -11.12 3.63 -5.33
CA CYS A 57 -11.26 2.58 -4.33
C CYS A 57 -9.99 1.75 -4.23
N VAL A 58 -9.44 1.26 -5.35
CA VAL A 58 -8.16 0.52 -5.34
C VAL A 58 -7.03 1.33 -4.70
N LEU A 59 -6.92 2.62 -5.03
CA LEU A 59 -5.91 3.50 -4.42
C LEU A 59 -6.09 3.63 -2.91
N SER A 60 -7.33 3.77 -2.42
CA SER A 60 -7.62 3.80 -0.98
C SER A 60 -7.12 2.54 -0.29
N GLU A 61 -7.51 1.37 -0.81
CA GLU A 61 -7.14 0.09 -0.19
C GLU A 61 -5.61 -0.16 -0.24
N VAL A 62 -4.92 0.31 -1.29
CA VAL A 62 -3.45 0.27 -1.34
C VAL A 62 -2.86 1.09 -0.20
N LEU A 63 -3.37 2.30 0.04
CA LEU A 63 -2.88 3.18 1.10
C LEU A 63 -3.15 2.59 2.49
N ASP A 64 -4.29 1.93 2.69
CA ASP A 64 -4.60 1.27 3.96
C ASP A 64 -3.64 0.11 4.26
N VAL A 65 -3.35 -0.74 3.27
CA VAL A 65 -2.31 -1.79 3.40
C VAL A 65 -0.95 -1.19 3.72
N MET A 66 -0.55 -0.11 3.02
CA MET A 66 0.71 0.59 3.29
C MET A 66 0.75 1.15 4.70
N GLN A 67 -0.35 1.74 5.19
CA GLN A 67 -0.44 2.30 6.54
C GLN A 67 -0.30 1.22 7.63
N VAL A 68 -0.90 0.04 7.43
CA VAL A 68 -0.70 -1.10 8.34
C VAL A 68 0.76 -1.55 8.34
N CYS A 69 1.40 -1.61 7.17
CA CYS A 69 2.83 -1.98 7.06
C CYS A 69 3.73 -0.95 7.77
N ILE A 70 3.45 0.35 7.63
CA ILE A 70 4.15 1.42 8.35
C ILE A 70 4.00 1.22 9.86
N GLY A 71 2.79 0.93 10.36
CA GLY A 71 2.55 0.65 11.77
C GLY A 71 3.38 -0.54 12.30
N ILE A 72 3.52 -1.61 11.51
CA ILE A 72 4.36 -2.77 11.84
C ILE A 72 5.85 -2.37 11.90
N ILE A 73 6.33 -1.57 10.94
CA ILE A 73 7.70 -1.07 10.94
C ILE A 73 7.98 -0.26 12.20
N GLU A 74 7.09 0.66 12.56
CA GLU A 74 7.26 1.50 13.75
C GLU A 74 7.32 0.67 15.03
N LYS A 75 6.40 -0.28 15.21
CA LYS A 75 6.42 -1.19 16.37
C LYS A 75 7.70 -2.04 16.43
N LEU A 76 8.30 -2.38 15.29
CA LEU A 76 9.62 -3.03 15.26
C LEU A 76 10.74 -2.08 15.69
N LEU A 77 10.71 -0.83 15.24
CA LEU A 77 11.74 0.17 15.51
C LEU A 77 11.74 0.66 16.96
N GLU A 78 10.61 0.59 17.66
CA GLU A 78 10.55 0.79 19.12
C GLU A 78 11.53 -0.15 19.86
N LYS A 79 11.72 -1.37 19.35
CA LYS A 79 12.63 -2.36 19.94
C LYS A 79 13.99 -2.45 19.24
N TYR A 80 14.04 -2.14 17.94
CA TYR A 80 15.22 -2.32 17.08
C TYR A 80 15.46 -1.09 16.17
N PRO A 81 15.80 0.08 16.73
CA PRO A 81 15.73 1.36 16.04
C PRO A 81 16.67 1.50 14.83
N THR A 82 17.72 0.70 14.75
CA THR A 82 18.74 0.77 13.68
C THR A 82 18.50 -0.22 12.53
N MET A 83 17.43 -1.04 12.58
CA MET A 83 17.29 -2.15 11.63
C MET A 83 16.75 -1.73 10.25
N LEU A 84 15.96 -0.66 10.17
CA LEU A 84 15.21 -0.32 8.94
C LEU A 84 16.14 -0.08 7.75
N LYS A 85 17.20 0.72 7.94
CA LYS A 85 18.12 1.08 6.84
C LYS A 85 18.73 -0.15 6.19
N ASN A 86 19.25 -1.08 7.00
CA ASN A 86 19.86 -2.30 6.49
C ASN A 86 18.82 -3.21 5.81
N ALA A 87 17.62 -3.35 6.40
CA ALA A 87 16.55 -4.14 5.81
C ALA A 87 16.10 -3.61 4.43
N VAL A 88 15.98 -2.29 4.27
CA VAL A 88 15.64 -1.65 2.99
C VAL A 88 16.72 -1.91 1.94
N MET A 89 18.01 -1.75 2.29
CA MET A 89 19.10 -1.98 1.35
C MET A 89 19.14 -3.44 0.86
N ILE A 90 19.01 -4.40 1.78
CA ILE A 90 18.93 -5.84 1.46
C ILE A 90 17.71 -6.12 0.57
N HIS A 91 16.57 -5.50 0.86
CA HIS A 91 15.36 -5.68 0.06
C HIS A 91 15.54 -5.18 -1.37
N ILE A 92 16.12 -3.98 -1.56
CA ILE A 92 16.38 -3.39 -2.86
C ILE A 92 17.33 -4.26 -3.67
N GLU A 93 18.43 -4.71 -3.07
CA GLU A 93 19.39 -5.62 -3.73
C GLU A 93 18.71 -6.92 -4.19
N LYS A 94 17.89 -7.52 -3.33
CA LYS A 94 17.10 -8.72 -3.68
C LYS A 94 16.14 -8.47 -4.86
N LEU A 95 15.53 -7.29 -4.95
CA LEU A 95 14.66 -6.95 -6.10
C LEU A 95 15.48 -6.83 -7.39
N TYR A 96 16.64 -6.16 -7.35
CA TYR A 96 17.54 -6.10 -8.50
C TYR A 96 17.96 -7.49 -8.98
N GLN A 97 18.34 -8.38 -8.06
CA GLN A 97 18.70 -9.77 -8.37
C GLN A 97 17.55 -10.57 -9.00
N ARG A 98 16.29 -10.21 -8.70
CA ARG A 98 15.07 -10.80 -9.31
C ARG A 98 14.70 -10.19 -10.66
N GLY A 99 15.54 -9.31 -11.22
CA GLY A 99 15.32 -8.67 -12.51
C GLY A 99 14.44 -7.42 -12.47
N TRP A 100 14.07 -6.93 -11.27
CA TRP A 100 13.42 -5.63 -11.16
C TRP A 100 14.40 -4.53 -11.56
N LYS A 101 13.90 -3.56 -12.34
CA LYS A 101 14.68 -2.41 -12.77
C LYS A 101 14.06 -1.15 -12.19
N PHE A 102 14.91 -0.25 -11.71
CA PHE A 102 14.47 1.09 -11.36
C PHE A 102 13.80 1.73 -12.59
N ARG A 103 12.59 2.27 -12.40
CA ARG A 103 11.82 2.92 -13.47
C ARG A 103 11.59 4.40 -13.19
N LYS A 104 11.14 4.73 -11.99
CA LYS A 104 10.83 6.10 -11.56
C LYS A 104 10.72 6.17 -10.05
N TRP A 105 10.86 7.38 -9.51
CA TRP A 105 10.37 7.72 -8.17
C TRP A 105 8.90 8.12 -8.26
N ILE A 106 8.11 7.78 -7.26
CA ILE A 106 6.78 8.37 -7.08
C ILE A 106 6.97 9.54 -6.11
N GLN A 107 6.74 10.75 -6.62
CA GLN A 107 6.62 11.98 -5.86
C GLN A 107 5.28 12.59 -6.27
N ILE A 108 4.39 12.82 -5.32
CA ILE A 108 3.05 13.34 -5.58
C ILE A 108 3.11 14.86 -5.50
N GLU A 109 2.77 15.52 -6.61
CA GLU A 109 2.74 16.99 -6.79
C GLU A 109 1.35 17.33 -7.34
N GLU A 110 0.60 18.20 -6.66
CA GLU A 110 -0.72 18.67 -7.12
C GLU A 110 -0.83 20.19 -6.88
N GLU A 111 -1.56 20.90 -7.75
CA GLU A 111 -1.73 22.37 -7.78
C GLU A 111 -2.57 22.92 -6.59
#